data_AF-A0A385SFT4-F1
#
_entry.id   AF-A0A385SFT4-F1
#
_cell.length_a   1.000
_cell.length_b   1.000
_cell.length_c   1.000
_cell.angle_alpha   90.00
_cell.angle_beta   90.00
_cell.angle_gamma   90.00
#
_symmetry.space_group_name_H-M   'P 1'
#
loop_
_entity.id
_entity.type
_entity.pdbx_description
1 polymer ?
#
loop_
_entity_poly.entity_id
_entity_poly.type
_entity_poly.pdbx_seq_one_letter_code
_entity_poly.pdbx_strand_id
1 'polypeptide(L)'
;MTSIRKHNLILLLPALIFFGCLDPYSPPDVKRNVDILVVDGFLSYTSSSIAVRLSHAIALDSAGIPPPERNATVALEEQDGASLILNDTQDGYYTATGLNVNAAKPYRLHIKTSGGKEYFSDYVAVIKTPDIDSVAWRAGDQDLTVYVNAHDATGQTRYYYWDYIETYEHHAPVPAGYIMKGHEPRPLMPDEQLEQCWTTQPSTSIFVTSSENLSTDAIRNFPLIVLPAGSIQLSVRYSVLVRQRAISKEAYVFWTQLRKTTESLGGLFDPLPSQVVGNVHSTSDSEEPVLGFFSAGEEKQERIFIRHAELPDAIRIYPHYFCPPDSIRMSIVRTLSDNTLLVYPYGMGLPEGYVSTTAICMDCRESGGVTQKPDFW
;
A
#
# COMPACT_ATOMS: atom_id res chain seq x y z
N MET A 1 44.35 -34.10 -53.13
CA MET A 1 43.21 -34.91 -52.65
C MET A 1 43.76 -36.15 -51.96
N THR A 2 43.07 -36.59 -50.91
CA THR A 2 43.28 -37.76 -50.01
C THR A 2 44.45 -37.72 -49.02
N SER A 3 44.13 -37.56 -47.73
CA SER A 3 44.22 -38.66 -46.74
C SER A 3 43.84 -38.14 -45.34
N ILE A 4 42.77 -38.69 -44.79
CA ILE A 4 42.24 -38.41 -43.45
C ILE A 4 43.02 -39.24 -42.43
N ARG A 5 43.67 -38.58 -41.47
CA ARG A 5 44.25 -39.21 -40.27
C ARG A 5 43.19 -39.28 -39.17
N LYS A 6 43.02 -40.49 -38.63
CA LYS A 6 42.31 -40.82 -37.39
C LYS A 6 42.85 -39.97 -36.24
N HIS A 7 41.97 -39.53 -35.34
CA HIS A 7 42.02 -39.55 -33.87
C HIS A 7 41.00 -38.54 -33.33
N ASN A 8 40.37 -38.86 -32.20
CA ASN A 8 39.37 -38.09 -31.42
C ASN A 8 37.94 -38.64 -31.48
N LEU A 9 37.82 -39.96 -31.28
CA LEU A 9 36.70 -40.52 -30.54
C LEU A 9 37.17 -40.56 -29.09
N ILE A 10 36.62 -39.71 -28.21
CA ILE A 10 36.79 -39.55 -26.74
C ILE A 10 36.97 -38.06 -26.44
N LEU A 11 35.87 -37.28 -26.46
CA LEU A 11 35.69 -36.01 -25.74
C LEU A 11 34.30 -35.43 -26.07
N LEU A 12 33.24 -36.12 -25.67
CA LEU A 12 31.88 -35.58 -25.79
C LEU A 12 30.95 -36.14 -24.69
N LEU A 13 31.50 -36.38 -23.50
CA LEU A 13 30.74 -36.99 -22.40
C LEU A 13 31.08 -36.48 -20.97
N PRO A 14 31.40 -35.19 -20.76
CA PRO A 14 30.85 -34.57 -19.55
C PRO A 14 30.48 -33.10 -19.78
N ALA A 15 29.33 -32.85 -20.41
CA ALA A 15 28.71 -31.53 -20.42
C ALA A 15 27.19 -31.58 -20.14
N LEU A 16 26.67 -32.76 -19.73
CA LEU A 16 25.24 -33.04 -19.66
C LEU A 16 24.73 -33.39 -18.25
N ILE A 17 25.36 -32.90 -17.19
CA ILE A 17 24.97 -33.24 -15.79
C ILE A 17 24.53 -32.02 -14.94
N PHE A 18 24.41 -30.81 -15.51
CA PHE A 18 23.92 -29.65 -14.74
C PHE A 18 22.53 -29.15 -15.14
N PHE A 19 21.65 -30.03 -15.64
CA PHE A 19 20.20 -29.78 -15.63
C PHE A 19 19.58 -30.38 -14.37
N GLY A 20 19.96 -29.85 -13.21
CA GLY A 20 19.14 -30.01 -12.01
C GLY A 20 17.97 -29.04 -12.14
N CYS A 21 16.79 -29.53 -12.54
CA CYS A 21 15.57 -28.79 -12.24
C CYS A 21 15.50 -28.67 -10.73
N LEU A 22 15.49 -27.45 -10.21
CA LEU A 22 15.03 -27.21 -8.85
C LEU A 22 13.56 -27.60 -8.84
N ASP A 23 13.25 -28.78 -8.31
CA ASP A 23 11.87 -29.13 -8.01
C ASP A 23 11.36 -28.06 -7.03
N PRO A 24 10.31 -27.30 -7.40
CA PRO A 24 9.68 -26.38 -6.47
C PRO A 24 9.34 -27.17 -5.22
N TYR A 25 9.74 -26.68 -4.05
CA TYR A 25 9.27 -27.25 -2.79
C TYR A 25 7.76 -27.13 -2.79
N SER A 26 7.06 -28.24 -3.02
CA SER A 26 5.64 -28.36 -2.77
C SER A 26 5.49 -28.69 -1.29
N PRO A 27 5.20 -27.71 -0.41
CA PRO A 27 4.81 -28.05 0.95
C PRO A 27 3.67 -29.09 0.86
N PRO A 28 3.69 -30.14 1.69
CA PRO A 28 2.62 -31.14 1.69
C PRO A 28 1.28 -30.41 1.80
N ASP A 29 0.29 -30.80 0.97
CA ASP A 29 -1.07 -30.24 0.94
C ASP A 29 -1.57 -29.89 2.35
N VAL A 30 -1.34 -28.67 2.80
CA VAL A 30 -1.91 -28.17 4.05
C VAL A 30 -3.31 -27.71 3.69
N LYS A 31 -4.18 -28.66 3.31
CA LYS A 31 -5.64 -28.51 3.28
C LYS A 31 -6.17 -28.39 4.71
N ARG A 32 -5.56 -27.52 5.53
CA ARG A 32 -6.19 -27.08 6.76
C ARG A 32 -7.12 -25.95 6.37
N ASN A 33 -8.35 -26.04 6.83
CA ASN A 33 -9.21 -24.88 6.92
C ASN A 33 -8.43 -23.87 7.79
N VAL A 34 -7.86 -22.83 7.18
CA VAL A 34 -7.12 -21.80 7.91
C VAL A 34 -8.17 -20.87 8.49
N ASP A 35 -8.54 -21.12 9.75
CA ASP A 35 -9.46 -20.30 10.54
C ASP A 35 -8.66 -19.63 11.65
N ILE A 36 -7.83 -18.67 11.25
CA ILE A 36 -6.94 -17.92 12.15
C ILE A 36 -7.37 -16.47 12.12
N LEU A 37 -7.82 -15.96 13.26
CA LEU A 37 -8.20 -14.56 13.42
C LEU A 37 -6.97 -13.65 13.26
N VAL A 38 -7.13 -12.59 12.48
CA VAL A 38 -6.15 -11.53 12.26
C VAL A 38 -6.73 -10.23 12.81
N VAL A 39 -6.01 -9.59 13.73
CA VAL A 39 -6.43 -8.37 14.42
C VAL A 39 -5.44 -7.24 14.15
N ASP A 40 -5.86 -6.20 13.45
CA ASP A 40 -5.08 -4.97 13.28
C ASP A 40 -5.82 -3.82 13.97
N GLY A 41 -5.30 -3.35 15.11
CA GLY A 41 -5.99 -2.39 15.94
C GLY A 41 -5.08 -1.24 16.40
N PHE A 42 -5.59 -0.02 16.27
CA PHE A 42 -4.90 1.16 16.78
C PHE A 42 -5.86 2.15 17.48
N LEU A 43 -5.57 2.44 18.75
CA LEU A 43 -6.18 3.53 19.52
C LEU A 43 -5.33 4.80 19.38
N SER A 44 -5.86 5.79 18.68
CA SER A 44 -5.22 7.09 18.48
C SER A 44 -5.65 8.08 19.56
N TYR A 45 -4.68 8.56 20.34
CA TYR A 45 -4.88 9.68 21.24
C TYR A 45 -5.10 10.98 20.48
N THR A 46 -4.32 11.24 19.42
CA THR A 46 -4.35 12.50 18.67
C THR A 46 -5.71 12.78 18.02
N SER A 47 -6.34 11.77 17.42
CA SER A 47 -7.63 11.89 16.74
C SER A 47 -8.82 11.51 17.60
N SER A 48 -8.61 11.18 18.89
CA SER A 48 -9.67 10.71 19.80
C SER A 48 -10.51 9.59 19.16
N SER A 49 -9.84 8.61 18.54
CA SER A 49 -10.52 7.57 17.77
C SER A 49 -9.80 6.23 17.84
N ILE A 50 -10.53 5.16 17.58
CA ILE A 50 -10.00 3.81 17.45
C ILE A 50 -10.50 3.19 16.16
N ALA A 51 -9.63 2.43 15.51
CA ALA A 51 -9.98 1.57 14.39
C ALA A 51 -9.40 0.18 14.63
N VAL A 52 -10.23 -0.85 14.47
CA VAL A 52 -9.86 -2.25 14.55
C VAL A 52 -10.37 -2.96 13.30
N ARG A 53 -9.48 -3.65 12.59
CA ARG A 53 -9.82 -4.50 11.46
C ARG A 53 -9.67 -5.96 11.86
N LEU A 54 -10.75 -6.73 11.70
CA LEU A 54 -10.79 -8.16 11.93
C LEU A 54 -10.96 -8.91 10.61
N SER A 55 -10.12 -9.91 10.38
CA SER A 55 -10.18 -10.78 9.21
C SER A 55 -9.68 -12.17 9.54
N HIS A 56 -9.80 -13.11 8.61
CA HIS A 56 -9.24 -14.45 8.75
C HIS A 56 -8.12 -14.68 7.75
N ALA A 57 -7.06 -15.36 8.19
CA ALA A 57 -5.99 -15.75 7.31
C ALA A 57 -6.47 -16.76 6.25
N ILE A 58 -5.80 -16.77 5.11
CA ILE A 58 -6.08 -17.69 4.01
C ILE A 58 -4.87 -18.60 3.79
N ALA A 59 -5.10 -19.75 3.14
CA ALA A 59 -4.02 -20.67 2.81
C ALA A 59 -3.01 -20.00 1.85
N LEU A 60 -1.73 -20.36 1.96
CA LEU A 60 -0.65 -19.74 1.18
C LEU A 60 -0.81 -19.91 -0.34
N ASP A 61 -1.47 -20.98 -0.78
CA ASP A 61 -1.73 -21.28 -2.18
C ASP A 61 -3.01 -20.63 -2.72
N SER A 62 -3.74 -19.91 -1.87
CA SER A 62 -4.99 -19.26 -2.27
C SER A 62 -4.73 -17.85 -2.82
N ALA A 63 -5.31 -17.56 -3.99
CA ALA A 63 -5.29 -16.24 -4.61
C ALA A 63 -6.42 -15.30 -4.09
N GLY A 64 -7.03 -15.64 -2.95
CA GLY A 64 -8.18 -14.94 -2.39
C GLY A 64 -7.80 -13.68 -1.61
N ILE A 65 -8.80 -12.85 -1.31
CA ILE A 65 -8.66 -11.77 -0.31
C ILE A 65 -8.99 -12.35 1.06
N PRO A 66 -8.21 -12.05 2.12
CA PRO A 66 -8.55 -12.44 3.49
C PRO A 66 -10.00 -12.08 3.84
N PRO A 67 -10.87 -13.05 4.15
CA PRO A 67 -12.27 -12.76 4.41
C PRO A 67 -12.41 -11.96 5.72
N PRO A 68 -13.26 -10.93 5.75
CA PRO A 68 -13.47 -10.13 6.95
C PRO A 68 -14.27 -10.91 8.00
N GLU A 69 -13.94 -10.71 9.28
CA GLU A 69 -14.78 -11.17 10.39
C GLU A 69 -15.89 -10.13 10.63
N ARG A 70 -17.12 -10.47 10.25
CA ARG A 70 -18.29 -9.59 10.34
C ARG A 70 -19.14 -9.93 11.56
N ASN A 71 -19.92 -8.97 12.07
CA ASN A 71 -20.83 -9.16 13.20
C ASN A 71 -20.15 -9.63 14.49
N ALA A 72 -18.85 -9.40 14.65
CA ALA A 72 -18.19 -9.54 15.94
C ALA A 72 -18.61 -8.40 16.88
N THR A 73 -18.58 -8.66 18.18
CA THR A 73 -18.64 -7.60 19.20
C THR A 73 -17.22 -7.25 19.59
N VAL A 74 -16.80 -6.02 19.31
CA VAL A 74 -15.48 -5.51 19.69
C VAL A 74 -15.66 -4.40 20.70
N ALA A 75 -15.00 -4.51 21.84
CA ALA A 75 -15.00 -3.49 22.89
C ALA A 75 -13.58 -3.03 23.20
N LEU A 76 -13.44 -1.72 23.43
CA LEU A 76 -12.26 -1.11 24.01
C LEU A 76 -12.45 -1.02 25.52
N GLU A 77 -11.55 -1.64 26.28
CA GLU A 77 -11.60 -1.65 27.74
C GLU A 77 -10.46 -0.80 28.32
N GLU A 78 -10.81 0.15 29.19
CA GLU A 78 -9.85 0.87 30.02
C GLU A 78 -9.57 0.07 31.30
N GLN A 79 -8.30 0.01 31.72
CA GLN A 79 -7.95 -0.68 32.96
C GLN A 79 -8.61 -0.03 34.19
N ASP A 80 -9.41 -0.82 34.91
CA ASP A 80 -10.24 -0.42 36.06
C ASP A 80 -11.27 0.68 35.72
N GLY A 81 -11.64 0.78 34.44
CA GLY A 81 -12.45 1.88 33.92
C GLY A 81 -13.66 1.40 33.12
N ALA A 82 -14.08 2.26 32.19
CA ALA A 82 -15.21 1.98 31.32
C ALA A 82 -14.82 1.02 30.18
N SER A 83 -15.83 0.33 29.65
CA SER A 83 -15.75 -0.41 28.39
C SER A 83 -16.65 0.27 27.35
N LEU A 84 -16.17 0.37 26.12
CA LEU A 84 -16.88 0.96 25.00
C LEU A 84 -16.97 -0.04 23.85
N ILE A 85 -18.20 -0.37 23.45
CA ILE A 85 -18.45 -1.17 22.25
C ILE A 85 -18.21 -0.30 21.00
N LEU A 86 -17.43 -0.83 20.06
CA LEU A 86 -17.12 -0.18 18.79
C LEU A 86 -18.26 -0.39 17.78
N ASN A 87 -18.40 0.56 16.85
CA ASN A 87 -19.39 0.47 15.78
C ASN A 87 -18.85 -0.42 14.65
N ASP A 88 -19.62 -1.43 14.24
CA ASP A 88 -19.35 -2.21 13.03
C ASP A 88 -19.63 -1.34 11.79
N THR A 89 -18.57 -0.95 11.09
CA THR A 89 -18.63 -0.12 9.88
C THR A 89 -18.55 -0.94 8.59
N GLN A 90 -18.89 -2.23 8.66
CA GLN A 90 -18.85 -3.22 7.58
C GLN A 90 -17.43 -3.67 7.20
N ASP A 91 -17.36 -4.79 6.46
CA ASP A 91 -16.13 -5.40 5.95
C ASP A 91 -15.05 -5.65 7.03
N GLY A 92 -15.49 -5.98 8.25
CA GLY A 92 -14.62 -6.32 9.37
C GLY A 92 -13.96 -5.12 10.05
N TYR A 93 -14.42 -3.90 9.76
CA TYR A 93 -13.97 -2.69 10.44
C TYR A 93 -14.86 -2.35 11.63
N TYR A 94 -14.22 -2.10 12.77
CA TYR A 94 -14.85 -1.70 14.02
C TYR A 94 -14.23 -0.38 14.48
N THR A 95 -15.03 0.67 14.62
CA THR A 95 -14.50 2.03 14.86
C THR A 95 -15.30 2.81 15.90
N ALA A 96 -14.63 3.77 16.53
CA ALA A 96 -15.28 4.80 17.33
C ALA A 96 -14.47 6.11 17.26
N THR A 97 -15.17 7.24 17.34
CA THR A 97 -14.59 8.60 17.27
C THR A 97 -15.13 9.47 18.39
N GLY A 98 -14.45 10.56 18.72
CA GLY A 98 -14.87 11.45 19.82
C GLY A 98 -14.62 10.83 21.21
N LEU A 99 -13.63 9.94 21.30
CA LEU A 99 -13.24 9.26 22.52
C LEU A 99 -12.53 10.21 23.48
N ASN A 100 -12.83 10.08 24.77
CA ASN A 100 -12.02 10.68 25.83
C ASN A 100 -10.95 9.67 26.28
N VAL A 101 -9.82 9.66 25.58
CA VAL A 101 -8.71 8.72 25.86
C VAL A 101 -7.87 9.25 27.03
N ASN A 102 -7.73 8.46 28.08
CA ASN A 102 -6.88 8.77 29.23
C ASN A 102 -5.48 8.20 29.03
N ALA A 103 -4.51 9.06 28.70
CA ALA A 103 -3.12 8.63 28.44
C ALA A 103 -2.41 7.99 29.65
N ALA A 104 -2.93 8.15 30.87
CA ALA A 104 -2.36 7.54 32.07
C ALA A 104 -2.85 6.11 32.33
N LYS A 105 -3.81 5.62 31.54
CA LYS A 105 -4.41 4.30 31.69
C LYS A 105 -4.06 3.42 30.48
N PRO A 106 -3.76 2.13 30.70
CA PRO A 106 -3.63 1.20 29.59
C PRO A 106 -5.02 0.71 29.15
N TYR A 107 -5.06 0.29 27.88
CA TYR A 107 -6.26 -0.18 27.21
C TYR A 107 -6.05 -1.55 26.62
N ARG A 108 -7.12 -2.31 26.43
CA ARG A 108 -7.12 -3.56 25.67
C ARG A 108 -8.34 -3.70 24.79
N LEU A 109 -8.27 -4.59 23.81
CA LEU A 109 -9.42 -5.06 23.06
C LEU A 109 -10.03 -6.29 23.73
N HIS A 110 -11.36 -6.33 23.76
CA HIS A 110 -12.15 -7.52 24.03
C HIS A 110 -12.97 -7.84 22.77
N ILE A 111 -12.72 -8.99 22.16
CA ILE A 111 -13.31 -9.39 20.89
C ILE A 111 -14.13 -10.66 21.11
N LYS A 112 -15.39 -10.63 20.71
CA LYS A 112 -16.24 -11.81 20.61
C LYS A 112 -16.67 -12.00 19.16
N THR A 113 -16.18 -13.04 18.51
CA THR A 113 -16.46 -13.32 17.10
C THR A 113 -17.90 -13.76 16.90
N SER A 114 -18.37 -13.69 15.65
CA SER A 114 -19.69 -14.19 15.26
C SER A 114 -19.89 -15.68 15.54
N GLY A 115 -18.80 -16.47 15.47
CA GLY A 115 -18.76 -17.88 15.84
C GLY A 115 -18.75 -18.16 17.34
N GLY A 116 -18.74 -17.12 18.19
CA GLY A 116 -18.78 -17.23 19.64
C GLY A 116 -17.44 -17.45 20.34
N LYS A 117 -16.32 -17.43 19.60
CA LYS A 117 -14.98 -17.42 20.20
C LYS A 117 -14.69 -16.05 20.80
N GLU A 118 -13.87 -16.03 21.84
CA GLU A 118 -13.59 -14.83 22.63
C GLU A 118 -12.08 -14.62 22.80
N TYR A 119 -11.64 -13.38 22.64
CA TYR A 119 -10.25 -12.99 22.62
C TYR A 119 -10.03 -11.70 23.42
N PHE A 120 -8.87 -11.60 24.06
CA PHE A 120 -8.39 -10.36 24.65
C PHE A 120 -7.04 -9.98 24.08
N SER A 121 -6.82 -8.70 23.85
CA SER A 121 -5.45 -8.21 23.75
C SER A 121 -4.84 -8.04 25.14
N ASP A 122 -3.51 -7.99 25.18
CA ASP A 122 -2.81 -7.42 26.32
C ASP A 122 -3.22 -5.96 26.54
N TYR A 123 -3.05 -5.51 27.78
CA TYR A 123 -3.14 -4.09 28.12
C TYR A 123 -1.93 -3.35 27.57
N VAL A 124 -2.18 -2.37 26.70
CA VAL A 124 -1.15 -1.51 26.11
C VAL A 124 -1.26 -0.09 26.63
N ALA A 125 -0.11 0.51 26.92
CA ALA A 125 -0.04 1.91 27.33
C ALA A 125 -0.22 2.86 26.13
N VAL A 126 -0.78 4.04 26.36
CA VAL A 126 -0.83 5.10 25.35
C VAL A 126 0.55 5.76 25.25
N ILE A 127 1.25 5.53 24.15
CA ILE A 127 2.60 6.04 23.96
C ILE A 127 2.57 7.46 23.39
N LYS A 128 3.31 8.37 24.03
CA LYS A 128 3.54 9.72 23.52
C LYS A 128 4.55 9.67 22.36
N THR A 129 4.25 10.38 21.28
CA THR A 129 5.09 10.39 20.07
C THR A 129 5.73 11.77 19.91
N PRO A 130 7.06 11.87 19.74
CA PRO A 130 7.71 13.15 19.45
C PRO A 130 7.28 13.67 18.09
N ASP A 131 7.35 14.99 17.91
CA ASP A 131 7.06 15.62 16.63
C ASP A 131 8.02 15.11 15.53
N ILE A 132 7.58 15.23 14.28
CA ILE A 132 8.43 14.96 13.13
C ILE A 132 9.35 16.18 12.95
N ASP A 133 10.66 15.97 12.80
CA ASP A 133 11.60 17.08 12.60
C ASP A 133 11.50 17.64 11.19
N SER A 134 11.39 16.74 10.23
CA SER A 134 11.17 17.06 8.82
C SER A 134 10.85 15.81 8.00
N VAL A 135 10.03 16.02 6.98
CA VAL A 135 9.97 15.14 5.81
C VAL A 135 10.66 15.85 4.64
N ALA A 136 11.73 15.25 4.13
CA ALA A 136 12.56 15.86 3.08
C ALA A 136 12.80 14.87 1.96
N TRP A 137 13.02 15.35 0.74
CA TRP A 137 13.36 14.50 -0.40
C TRP A 137 14.74 14.84 -0.97
N ARG A 138 15.38 13.85 -1.60
CA ARG A 138 16.61 14.03 -2.38
C ARG A 138 16.48 13.28 -3.69
N ALA A 139 16.95 13.90 -4.76
CA ALA A 139 17.11 13.24 -6.05
C ALA A 139 18.42 12.44 -6.07
N GLY A 140 18.35 11.18 -6.47
CA GLY A 140 19.49 10.41 -6.96
C GLY A 140 19.67 10.60 -8.46
N ASP A 141 20.48 9.73 -9.07
CA ASP A 141 20.72 9.78 -10.53
C ASP A 141 19.52 9.27 -11.35
N GLN A 142 18.72 8.36 -10.79
CA GLN A 142 17.60 7.69 -11.47
C GLN A 142 16.32 7.62 -10.64
N ASP A 143 16.29 8.25 -9.48
CA ASP A 143 15.16 8.21 -8.55
C ASP A 143 15.07 9.47 -7.70
N LEU A 144 13.95 9.59 -7.00
CA LEU A 144 13.75 10.50 -5.89
C LEU A 144 13.44 9.68 -4.65
N THR A 145 14.16 9.96 -3.56
CA THR A 145 13.90 9.32 -2.26
C THR A 145 13.36 10.32 -1.26
N VAL A 146 12.25 9.97 -0.61
CA VAL A 146 11.66 10.70 0.54
C VAL A 146 12.21 10.11 1.84
N TYR A 147 12.67 10.99 2.72
CA TYR A 147 13.24 10.68 4.02
C TYR A 147 12.46 11.35 5.14
N VAL A 148 12.41 10.69 6.29
CA VAL A 148 11.91 11.26 7.55
C VAL A 148 13.03 11.41 8.57
N ASN A 149 12.95 12.47 9.37
CA ASN A 149 13.82 12.73 10.51
C ASN A 149 12.96 12.95 11.76
N ALA A 150 13.42 12.42 12.89
CA ALA A 150 12.75 12.58 14.17
C ALA A 150 13.75 12.51 15.31
N HIS A 151 13.48 13.20 16.41
CA HIS A 151 14.22 13.04 17.65
C HIS A 151 13.31 13.18 18.87
N ASP A 152 13.74 12.56 19.96
CA ASP A 152 13.16 12.80 21.28
C ASP A 152 14.24 13.27 22.24
N ALA A 153 14.19 14.55 22.59
CA ALA A 153 15.13 15.15 23.53
C ALA A 153 15.05 14.53 24.95
N THR A 154 13.93 13.89 25.30
CA THR A 154 13.76 13.21 26.59
C THR A 154 14.34 11.79 26.61
N GLY A 155 14.59 11.21 25.42
CA GLY A 155 15.13 9.87 25.25
C GLY A 155 14.22 8.74 25.72
N GLN A 156 12.90 9.00 25.77
CA GLN A 156 11.88 8.06 26.21
C GLN A 156 11.32 7.23 25.06
N THR A 157 11.46 7.66 23.80
CA THR A 157 10.91 6.96 22.63
C THR A 157 11.96 6.21 21.82
N ARG A 158 12.19 4.93 22.09
CA ARG A 158 13.26 4.17 21.42
C ARG A 158 12.90 3.48 20.13
N TYR A 159 11.61 3.36 19.82
CA TYR A 159 11.11 2.59 18.69
C TYR A 159 10.08 3.41 17.93
N TYR A 160 10.25 3.45 16.61
CA TYR A 160 9.46 4.28 15.73
C TYR A 160 8.84 3.45 14.63
N TYR A 161 7.58 3.74 14.33
CA TYR A 161 6.82 3.22 13.21
C TYR A 161 6.34 4.37 12.35
N TRP A 162 6.43 4.20 11.03
CA TRP A 162 5.85 5.11 10.06
C TRP A 162 4.95 4.36 9.11
N ASP A 163 3.92 5.07 8.66
CA ASP A 163 3.20 4.75 7.44
C ASP A 163 2.97 6.07 6.69
N TYR A 164 2.44 6.00 5.48
CA TYR A 164 2.11 7.20 4.73
C TYR A 164 0.89 7.02 3.85
N ILE A 165 0.29 8.15 3.47
CA ILE A 165 -0.68 8.20 2.37
C ILE A 165 -0.10 9.11 1.30
N GLU A 166 0.13 8.55 0.12
CA GLU A 166 0.58 9.32 -1.03
C GLU A 166 -0.60 9.67 -1.93
N THR A 167 -0.49 10.85 -2.54
CA THR A 167 -1.44 11.33 -3.54
C THR A 167 -0.67 12.01 -4.65
N TYR A 168 -0.93 11.64 -5.89
CA TYR A 168 -0.28 12.26 -7.04
C TYR A 168 -1.29 12.63 -8.12
N GLU A 169 -1.00 13.73 -8.79
CA GLU A 169 -1.73 14.19 -9.97
C GLU A 169 -1.05 13.64 -11.22
N HIS A 170 -1.85 13.12 -12.13
CA HIS A 170 -1.42 12.63 -13.43
C HIS A 170 -2.45 12.94 -14.50
N HIS A 171 -1.97 13.11 -15.73
CA HIS A 171 -2.82 13.48 -16.85
C HIS A 171 -2.88 12.39 -17.92
N ALA A 172 -4.03 12.27 -18.59
CA ALA A 172 -4.16 11.49 -19.81
C ALA A 172 -3.33 12.14 -20.92
N PRO A 173 -2.45 11.40 -21.62
CA PRO A 173 -1.57 11.96 -22.65
C PRO A 173 -2.30 12.65 -23.82
N VAL A 174 -3.51 12.22 -24.14
CA VAL A 174 -4.31 12.70 -25.27
C VAL A 174 -5.75 12.94 -24.81
N PRO A 175 -6.12 14.16 -24.39
CA PRO A 175 -7.45 14.40 -23.83
C PRO A 175 -8.56 14.09 -24.83
N ALA A 176 -9.58 13.35 -24.39
CA ALA A 176 -10.79 13.15 -25.16
C ALA A 176 -11.56 14.47 -25.30
N GLY A 177 -12.04 14.77 -26.50
CA GLY A 177 -12.92 15.91 -26.76
C GLY A 177 -14.40 15.54 -26.86
N TYR A 178 -14.70 14.25 -27.12
CA TYR A 178 -16.04 13.78 -27.45
C TYR A 178 -16.34 12.42 -26.78
N ILE A 179 -17.63 12.19 -26.55
CA ILE A 179 -18.17 10.94 -26.01
C ILE A 179 -19.37 10.48 -26.82
N MET A 180 -19.47 9.17 -27.05
CA MET A 180 -20.63 8.56 -27.71
C MET A 180 -21.83 8.52 -26.75
N LYS A 181 -22.98 9.05 -27.19
CA LYS A 181 -24.26 8.95 -26.49
C LYS A 181 -25.40 8.78 -27.49
N GLY A 182 -26.19 7.72 -27.34
CA GLY A 182 -27.31 7.45 -28.23
C GLY A 182 -26.89 7.29 -29.69
N HIS A 183 -25.74 6.64 -29.92
CA HIS A 183 -25.15 6.42 -31.25
C HIS A 183 -24.68 7.69 -31.99
N GLU A 184 -24.57 8.84 -31.30
CA GLU A 184 -23.99 10.06 -31.84
C GLU A 184 -22.86 10.58 -30.95
N PRO A 185 -21.76 11.11 -31.54
CA PRO A 185 -20.72 11.76 -30.78
C PRO A 185 -21.17 13.16 -30.35
N ARG A 186 -20.98 13.49 -29.08
CA ARG A 186 -21.14 14.87 -28.57
C ARG A 186 -19.87 15.33 -27.86
N PRO A 187 -19.61 16.65 -27.81
CA PRO A 187 -18.52 17.17 -26.99
C PRO A 187 -18.66 16.77 -25.52
N LEU A 188 -17.53 16.52 -24.86
CA LEU A 188 -17.46 16.38 -23.41
C LEU A 188 -17.72 17.74 -22.75
N MET A 189 -18.53 17.75 -21.69
CA MET A 189 -18.73 18.94 -20.87
C MET A 189 -17.53 19.15 -19.93
N PRO A 190 -17.30 20.36 -19.41
CA PRO A 190 -16.16 20.63 -18.51
C PRO A 190 -16.10 19.71 -17.28
N ASP A 191 -17.24 19.30 -16.73
CA ASP A 191 -17.36 18.39 -15.59
C ASP A 191 -17.21 16.90 -15.97
N GLU A 192 -17.17 16.60 -17.27
CA GLU A 192 -16.92 15.25 -17.81
C GLU A 192 -15.48 15.07 -18.30
N GLN A 193 -14.61 16.07 -18.15
CA GLN A 193 -13.23 15.96 -18.59
C GLN A 193 -12.48 14.87 -17.81
N LEU A 194 -11.80 14.00 -18.56
CA LEU A 194 -11.05 12.84 -18.05
C LEU A 194 -9.54 13.01 -18.23
N GLU A 195 -9.10 14.25 -18.43
CA GLU A 195 -7.69 14.58 -18.63
C GLU A 195 -6.91 14.51 -17.31
N GLN A 196 -7.48 14.97 -16.20
CA GLN A 196 -6.75 15.14 -14.94
C GLN A 196 -7.33 14.25 -13.84
N CYS A 197 -6.47 13.43 -13.23
CA CYS A 197 -6.83 12.55 -12.13
C CYS A 197 -5.89 12.73 -10.95
N TRP A 198 -6.38 12.32 -9.78
CA TRP A 198 -5.61 12.14 -8.57
C TRP A 198 -5.71 10.69 -8.10
N THR A 199 -4.58 10.02 -7.96
CA THR A 199 -4.50 8.71 -7.32
C THR A 199 -4.08 8.90 -5.87
N THR A 200 -4.81 8.30 -4.93
CA THR A 200 -4.46 8.28 -3.50
C THR A 200 -4.33 6.84 -3.04
N GLN A 201 -3.20 6.51 -2.40
CA GLN A 201 -2.95 5.16 -1.91
C GLN A 201 -2.16 5.18 -0.58
N PRO A 202 -2.48 4.27 0.37
CA PRO A 202 -1.69 4.11 1.57
C PRO A 202 -0.41 3.33 1.28
N SER A 203 0.58 3.45 2.15
CA SER A 203 1.78 2.61 2.15
C SER A 203 1.41 1.14 2.38
N THR A 204 2.04 0.24 1.63
CA THR A 204 1.89 -1.22 1.80
C THR A 204 3.05 -1.86 2.55
N SER A 205 4.20 -1.21 2.58
CA SER A 205 5.38 -1.66 3.31
C SER A 205 5.38 -1.21 4.77
N ILE A 206 6.03 -2.01 5.62
CA ILE A 206 6.19 -1.75 7.05
C ILE A 206 7.43 -0.89 7.26
N PHE A 207 7.28 0.31 7.81
CA PHE A 207 8.41 1.19 8.16
C PHE A 207 8.54 1.30 9.68
N VAL A 208 9.67 0.83 10.19
CA VAL A 208 9.94 0.58 11.61
C VAL A 208 11.45 0.57 11.83
N THR A 209 11.92 1.28 12.85
CA THR A 209 13.34 1.38 13.24
C THR A 209 13.49 1.64 14.74
N SER A 210 14.71 1.59 15.26
CA SER A 210 15.01 1.90 16.65
C SER A 210 16.22 2.82 16.82
N SER A 211 16.20 3.60 17.90
CA SER A 211 17.32 4.43 18.36
C SER A 211 18.04 3.80 19.58
N GLU A 212 17.65 2.59 20.00
CA GLU A 212 18.17 1.91 21.20
C GLU A 212 19.70 1.74 21.18
N ASN A 213 20.28 1.53 20.00
CA ASN A 213 21.73 1.39 19.79
C ASN A 213 22.44 2.71 19.39
N LEU A 214 21.74 3.84 19.49
CA LEU A 214 22.29 5.17 19.19
C LEU A 214 22.57 5.94 20.49
N SER A 215 23.63 6.76 20.49
CA SER A 215 23.98 7.61 21.63
C SER A 215 22.92 8.67 21.95
N THR A 216 22.10 9.02 20.95
CA THR A 216 21.02 9.99 21.04
C THR A 216 19.76 9.39 20.45
N ASP A 217 18.62 9.72 21.04
CA ASP A 217 17.32 9.30 20.53
C ASP A 217 16.93 10.17 19.31
N ALA A 218 17.57 9.86 18.18
CA ALA A 218 17.42 10.59 16.94
C ALA A 218 17.53 9.65 15.73
N ILE A 219 16.48 9.62 14.93
CA ILE A 219 16.44 8.95 13.64
C ILE A 219 16.69 10.00 12.55
N ARG A 220 17.72 9.76 11.74
CA ARG A 220 18.13 10.68 10.68
C ARG A 220 18.09 9.99 9.33
N ASN A 221 17.50 10.67 8.36
CA ASN A 221 17.44 10.24 6.96
C ASN A 221 16.89 8.82 6.80
N PHE A 222 15.81 8.48 7.51
CA PHE A 222 15.18 7.17 7.33
C PHE A 222 14.42 7.17 6.00
N PRO A 223 14.76 6.30 5.03
CA PRO A 223 14.12 6.29 3.71
C PRO A 223 12.71 5.67 3.82
N LEU A 224 11.70 6.39 3.33
CA LEU A 224 10.31 5.92 3.30
C LEU A 224 9.86 5.52 1.90
N ILE A 225 10.18 6.34 0.89
CA ILE A 225 9.62 6.17 -0.46
C ILE A 225 10.75 6.36 -1.46
N VAL A 226 10.87 5.44 -2.41
CA VAL A 226 11.76 5.56 -3.56
C VAL A 226 10.88 5.61 -4.81
N LEU A 227 10.92 6.73 -5.53
CA LEU A 227 10.16 6.97 -6.74
C LEU A 227 11.12 6.99 -7.93
N PRO A 228 11.04 6.02 -8.86
CA PRO A 228 11.86 6.03 -10.07
C PRO A 228 11.61 7.28 -10.91
N ALA A 229 12.66 7.74 -11.61
CA ALA A 229 12.53 8.79 -12.61
C ALA A 229 11.58 8.35 -13.73
N GLY A 230 10.75 9.28 -14.22
CA GLY A 230 9.72 8.97 -15.23
C GLY A 230 8.51 8.21 -14.70
N SER A 231 8.41 7.99 -13.38
CA SER A 231 7.22 7.40 -12.77
C SER A 231 6.02 8.36 -12.88
N ILE A 232 4.81 7.80 -12.96
CA ILE A 232 3.57 8.58 -13.07
C ILE A 232 3.38 9.49 -11.85
N GLN A 233 3.84 9.06 -10.68
CA GLN A 233 3.81 9.81 -9.41
C GLN A 233 4.53 11.15 -9.50
N LEU A 234 5.62 11.21 -10.28
CA LEU A 234 6.45 12.40 -10.46
C LEU A 234 6.06 13.22 -11.69
N SER A 235 4.99 12.88 -12.41
CA SER A 235 4.65 13.48 -13.71
C SER A 235 4.14 14.92 -13.64
N VAL A 236 3.41 15.29 -12.58
CA VAL A 236 2.84 16.64 -12.42
C VAL A 236 3.12 17.21 -11.03
N ARG A 237 2.48 16.65 -10.00
CA ARG A 237 2.68 17.04 -8.61
C ARG A 237 2.40 15.82 -7.73
N TYR A 238 3.26 15.65 -6.74
CA TYR A 238 3.24 14.57 -5.77
C TYR A 238 3.00 15.15 -4.37
N SER A 239 2.27 14.42 -3.53
CA SER A 239 2.09 14.70 -2.11
C SER A 239 2.24 13.42 -1.32
N VAL A 240 2.86 13.52 -0.16
CA VAL A 240 2.90 12.44 0.83
C VAL A 240 2.56 13.00 2.20
N LEU A 241 1.63 12.36 2.90
CA LEU A 241 1.33 12.57 4.32
C LEU A 241 2.00 11.44 5.09
N VAL A 242 3.11 11.74 5.74
CA VAL A 242 3.82 10.80 6.62
C VAL A 242 3.15 10.83 7.98
N ARG A 243 2.88 9.66 8.56
CA ARG A 243 2.40 9.52 9.93
C ARG A 243 3.45 8.79 10.76
N GLN A 244 3.81 9.38 11.88
CA GLN A 244 4.81 8.88 12.82
C GLN A 244 4.14 8.43 14.11
N ARG A 245 4.58 7.29 14.62
CA ARG A 245 4.17 6.74 15.92
C ARG A 245 5.41 6.24 16.66
N ALA A 246 5.56 6.64 17.92
CA ALA A 246 6.40 5.92 18.85
C ALA A 246 5.65 4.65 19.28
N ILE A 247 6.36 3.52 19.32
CA ILE A 247 5.75 2.21 19.60
C ILE A 247 6.47 1.51 20.75
N SER A 248 5.81 0.50 21.34
CA SER A 248 6.42 -0.30 22.40
C SER A 248 7.50 -1.22 21.83
N LYS A 249 8.32 -1.79 22.72
CA LYS A 249 9.33 -2.77 22.31
C LYS A 249 8.68 -4.01 21.70
N GLU A 250 7.56 -4.45 22.26
CA GLU A 250 6.79 -5.60 21.82
C GLU A 250 6.22 -5.36 20.41
N ALA A 251 5.64 -4.17 20.17
CA ALA A 251 5.19 -3.77 18.84
C ALA A 251 6.37 -3.71 17.85
N TYR A 252 7.53 -3.18 18.27
CA TYR A 252 8.72 -3.14 17.40
C TYR A 252 9.18 -4.53 16.99
N VAL A 253 9.22 -5.47 17.92
CA VAL A 253 9.56 -6.87 17.66
C VAL A 253 8.55 -7.49 16.69
N PHE A 254 7.25 -7.30 16.95
CA PHE A 254 6.17 -7.78 16.07
C PHE A 254 6.33 -7.27 14.63
N TRP A 255 6.41 -5.95 14.43
CA TRP A 255 6.53 -5.35 13.09
C TRP A 255 7.83 -5.73 12.39
N THR A 256 8.93 -5.84 13.13
CA THR A 256 10.22 -6.27 12.58
C THR A 256 10.17 -7.73 12.11
N GLN A 257 9.54 -8.62 12.88
CA GLN A 257 9.35 -10.02 12.50
C GLN A 257 8.39 -10.14 11.32
N LEU A 258 7.28 -9.40 11.34
CA LEU A 258 6.31 -9.39 10.24
C LEU A 258 6.98 -8.95 8.94
N ARG A 259 7.71 -7.81 8.95
CA ARG A 259 8.47 -7.33 7.79
C ARG A 259 9.43 -8.39 7.25
N LYS A 260 10.23 -9.01 8.12
CA LYS A 260 11.20 -10.04 7.71
C LYS A 260 10.52 -11.24 7.05
N THR A 261 9.30 -11.58 7.46
CA THR A 261 8.56 -12.71 6.91
C THR A 261 7.78 -12.36 5.64
N THR A 262 7.28 -11.12 5.50
CA THR A 262 6.40 -10.73 4.38
C THR A 262 7.09 -9.96 3.26
N GLU A 263 8.21 -9.28 3.55
CA GLU A 263 8.92 -8.42 2.59
C GLU A 263 10.30 -8.96 2.20
N SER A 264 10.77 -10.05 2.81
CA SER A 264 11.98 -10.73 2.32
C SER A 264 11.65 -11.43 1.02
N LEU A 265 12.37 -11.09 -0.06
CA LEU A 265 12.16 -11.63 -1.41
C LEU A 265 12.50 -13.13 -1.55
N GLY A 266 12.96 -13.77 -0.48
CA GLY A 266 13.34 -15.16 -0.46
C GLY A 266 14.73 -15.37 -1.07
N GLY A 267 15.63 -15.95 -0.28
CA GLY A 267 16.99 -16.32 -0.67
C GLY A 267 17.36 -17.68 -0.08
N LEU A 268 18.35 -18.36 -0.67
CA LEU A 268 18.83 -19.67 -0.17
C LEU A 268 19.36 -19.60 1.28
N PHE A 269 19.69 -18.40 1.74
CA PHE A 269 20.19 -18.11 3.08
C PHE A 269 19.25 -17.22 3.90
N ASP A 270 18.03 -16.99 3.43
CA ASP A 270 17.05 -16.24 4.21
C ASP A 270 16.70 -17.05 5.46
N PRO A 271 16.62 -16.39 6.63
CA PRO A 271 16.19 -17.06 7.84
C PRO A 271 14.82 -17.69 7.61
N LEU A 272 14.65 -18.94 8.08
CA LEU A 272 13.35 -19.59 8.06
C LEU A 272 12.31 -18.69 8.75
N PRO A 273 11.08 -18.56 8.19
CA PRO A 273 10.03 -17.77 8.81
C PRO A 273 9.85 -18.16 10.27
N SER A 274 10.10 -17.23 11.19
CA SER A 274 9.77 -17.40 12.60
C SER A 274 8.30 -17.06 12.82
N GLN A 275 7.64 -17.73 13.77
CA GLN A 275 6.28 -17.39 14.15
C GLN A 275 6.21 -15.92 14.59
N VAL A 276 5.35 -15.14 13.93
CA VAL A 276 5.05 -13.76 14.33
C VAL A 276 4.02 -13.83 15.44
N VAL A 277 4.42 -13.48 16.67
CA VAL A 277 3.55 -13.53 17.85
C VAL A 277 2.98 -12.14 18.13
N GLY A 278 1.66 -12.04 18.09
CA GLY A 278 0.91 -10.83 18.44
C GLY A 278 0.70 -10.67 19.95
N ASN A 279 -0.09 -9.68 20.33
CA ASN A 279 -0.53 -9.45 21.71
C ASN A 279 -2.03 -9.74 21.91
N VAL A 280 -2.63 -10.57 21.06
CA VAL A 280 -4.04 -10.99 21.16
C VAL A 280 -4.10 -12.48 21.40
N HIS A 281 -4.93 -12.90 22.35
CA HIS A 281 -4.99 -14.26 22.85
C HIS A 281 -6.43 -14.74 22.98
N SER A 282 -6.67 -16.01 22.67
CA SER A 282 -7.97 -16.67 22.88
C SER A 282 -8.17 -16.99 24.36
N THR A 283 -9.39 -16.81 24.87
CA THR A 283 -9.72 -17.16 26.26
C THR A 283 -9.97 -18.66 26.44
N SER A 284 -10.39 -19.33 25.38
CA SER A 284 -10.77 -20.75 25.41
C SER A 284 -9.59 -21.69 25.15
N ASP A 285 -8.56 -21.24 24.43
CA ASP A 285 -7.42 -22.06 24.05
C ASP A 285 -6.15 -21.21 23.96
N SER A 286 -5.21 -21.39 24.90
CA SER A 286 -3.95 -20.64 24.92
C SER A 286 -3.01 -20.98 23.77
N GLU A 287 -3.22 -22.12 23.10
CA GLU A 287 -2.41 -22.58 21.97
C GLU A 287 -3.05 -22.18 20.61
N GLU A 288 -4.25 -21.58 20.61
CA GLU A 288 -4.89 -21.09 19.39
C GLU A 288 -4.07 -19.92 18.81
N PRO A 289 -3.58 -20.03 17.57
CA PRO A 289 -2.86 -18.93 16.95
C PRO A 289 -3.80 -17.77 16.64
N VAL A 290 -3.38 -16.56 17.01
CA VAL A 290 -4.00 -15.30 16.58
C VAL A 290 -2.91 -14.43 15.99
N LEU A 291 -3.20 -13.81 14.86
CA LEU A 291 -2.26 -12.92 14.16
C LEU A 291 -2.64 -11.46 14.39
N GLY A 292 -1.64 -10.59 14.26
CA GLY A 292 -1.85 -9.15 14.36
C GLY A 292 -1.54 -8.58 15.74
N PHE A 293 -1.79 -7.29 15.92
CA PHE A 293 -1.36 -6.54 17.09
C PHE A 293 -2.31 -5.38 17.38
N PHE A 294 -2.56 -5.12 18.66
CA PHE A 294 -3.25 -3.93 19.15
C PHE A 294 -2.25 -2.94 19.76
N SER A 295 -2.28 -1.68 19.33
CA SER A 295 -1.42 -0.61 19.86
C SER A 295 -2.23 0.63 20.23
N ALA A 296 -1.69 1.46 21.11
CA ALA A 296 -2.28 2.74 21.49
C ALA A 296 -1.21 3.83 21.56
N GLY A 297 -1.51 5.03 21.09
CA GLY A 297 -0.57 6.13 21.17
C GLY A 297 -0.97 7.40 20.46
N GLU A 298 -0.09 8.39 20.53
CA GLU A 298 -0.16 9.61 19.74
C GLU A 298 0.34 9.34 18.32
N GLU A 299 -0.27 10.03 17.37
CA GLU A 299 0.19 10.10 15.99
C GLU A 299 0.58 11.54 15.65
N LYS A 300 1.74 11.69 15.00
CA LYS A 300 2.21 12.96 14.44
C LYS A 300 2.22 12.85 12.93
N GLN A 301 1.84 13.92 12.25
CA GLN A 301 1.69 13.88 10.80
C GLN A 301 2.35 15.10 10.16
N GLU A 302 2.99 14.89 9.01
CA GLU A 302 3.58 15.96 8.21
C GLU A 302 3.30 15.67 6.73
N ARG A 303 2.80 16.68 6.01
CA ARG A 303 2.53 16.61 4.58
C ARG A 303 3.51 17.49 3.82
N ILE A 304 4.13 16.92 2.80
CA ILE A 304 4.91 17.68 1.82
C ILE A 304 4.33 17.56 0.41
N PHE A 305 4.77 18.45 -0.47
CA PHE A 305 4.48 18.43 -1.90
C PHE A 305 5.77 18.54 -2.69
N ILE A 306 5.80 17.87 -3.84
CA ILE A 306 6.91 17.91 -4.80
C ILE A 306 6.30 18.15 -6.17
N ARG A 307 6.63 19.26 -6.82
CA ARG A 307 6.19 19.54 -8.19
C ARG A 307 7.20 18.98 -9.18
N HIS A 308 6.72 18.51 -10.33
CA HIS A 308 7.58 18.06 -11.43
C HIS A 308 8.63 19.13 -11.82
N ALA A 309 8.24 20.41 -11.77
CA ALA A 309 9.12 21.54 -12.07
C ALA A 309 10.25 21.76 -11.03
N GLU A 310 10.15 21.19 -9.83
CA GLU A 310 11.19 21.26 -8.78
C GLU A 310 12.24 20.15 -8.93
N LEU A 311 11.98 19.15 -9.78
CA LEU A 311 12.89 18.04 -9.99
C LEU A 311 14.14 18.47 -10.77
N PRO A 312 15.33 17.96 -10.42
CA PRO A 312 16.53 18.16 -11.24
C PRO A 312 16.37 17.60 -12.66
N ASP A 313 17.03 18.23 -13.63
CA ASP A 313 16.93 17.88 -15.06
C ASP A 313 17.19 16.39 -15.34
N ALA A 314 18.09 15.75 -14.58
CA ALA A 314 18.42 14.34 -14.75
C ALA A 314 17.24 13.38 -14.51
N ILE A 315 16.32 13.73 -13.60
CA ILE A 315 15.18 12.88 -13.23
C ILE A 315 13.83 13.50 -13.59
N ARG A 316 13.82 14.73 -14.14
CA ARG A 316 12.64 15.45 -14.62
C ARG A 316 12.19 14.89 -15.98
N ILE A 317 11.73 13.65 -15.95
CA ILE A 317 11.34 12.84 -17.09
C ILE A 317 9.83 12.61 -17.02
N TYR A 318 9.12 12.81 -18.13
CA TYR A 318 7.71 12.45 -18.23
C TYR A 318 7.56 10.94 -18.52
N PRO A 319 6.54 10.28 -17.95
CA PRO A 319 6.21 8.90 -18.31
C PRO A 319 5.95 8.79 -19.82
N HIS A 320 6.51 7.75 -20.44
CA HIS A 320 6.31 7.50 -21.87
C HIS A 320 5.08 6.63 -22.11
N TYR A 321 4.10 7.17 -22.83
CA TYR A 321 2.91 6.43 -23.28
C TYR A 321 2.93 6.29 -24.80
N PHE A 322 2.72 5.07 -25.28
CA PHE A 322 2.50 4.82 -26.70
C PHE A 322 1.02 5.00 -27.04
N CYS A 323 0.67 6.17 -27.56
CA CYS A 323 -0.70 6.57 -27.89
C CYS A 323 -0.89 6.75 -29.40
N PRO A 324 -0.87 5.68 -30.21
CA PRO A 324 -1.05 5.79 -31.64
C PRO A 324 -2.47 6.29 -31.93
N PRO A 325 -2.64 7.40 -32.67
CA PRO A 325 -3.95 7.81 -33.13
C PRO A 325 -4.41 6.94 -34.29
N ASP A 326 -5.72 6.68 -34.36
CA ASP A 326 -6.36 6.05 -35.52
C ASP A 326 -7.62 6.82 -35.92
N SER A 327 -7.92 6.82 -37.22
CA SER A 327 -9.07 7.50 -37.79
C SER A 327 -10.24 6.53 -37.98
N ILE A 328 -11.36 6.81 -37.33
CA ILE A 328 -12.59 6.03 -37.43
C ILE A 328 -13.57 6.78 -38.34
N ARG A 329 -13.97 6.15 -39.45
CA ARG A 329 -15.00 6.70 -40.37
C ARG A 329 -16.34 6.85 -39.66
N MET A 330 -17.12 7.87 -40.00
CA MET A 330 -18.42 8.17 -39.39
C MET A 330 -19.40 6.97 -39.38
N SER A 331 -19.36 6.12 -40.41
CA SER A 331 -20.18 4.90 -40.48
C SER A 331 -19.90 3.93 -39.33
N ILE A 332 -18.64 3.82 -38.90
CA ILE A 332 -18.22 2.98 -37.77
C ILE A 332 -18.46 3.72 -36.45
N VAL A 333 -18.22 5.03 -36.39
CA VAL A 333 -18.46 5.85 -35.19
C VAL A 333 -19.88 5.66 -34.67
N ARG A 334 -20.88 5.66 -35.56
CA ARG A 334 -22.30 5.45 -35.22
C ARG A 334 -22.64 4.05 -34.71
N THR A 335 -21.71 3.10 -34.77
CA THR A 335 -21.85 1.73 -34.23
C THR A 335 -21.11 1.51 -32.91
N LEU A 336 -20.31 2.50 -32.47
CA LEU A 336 -19.61 2.43 -31.19
C LEU A 336 -20.61 2.44 -30.03
N SER A 337 -20.25 1.74 -28.95
CA SER A 337 -21.04 1.75 -27.73
C SER A 337 -21.07 3.12 -27.09
N ASP A 338 -22.14 3.40 -26.35
CA ASP A 338 -22.20 4.57 -25.48
C ASP A 338 -21.01 4.62 -24.52
N ASN A 339 -20.57 5.82 -24.20
CA ASN A 339 -19.38 6.14 -23.40
C ASN A 339 -18.03 5.86 -24.08
N THR A 340 -18.00 5.48 -25.36
CA THR A 340 -16.74 5.43 -26.11
C THR A 340 -16.18 6.84 -26.31
N LEU A 341 -14.91 7.04 -25.97
CA LEU A 341 -14.20 8.32 -26.08
C LEU A 341 -13.59 8.52 -27.48
N LEU A 342 -13.60 9.78 -27.93
CA LEU A 342 -13.03 10.22 -29.20
C LEU A 342 -12.26 11.52 -28.96
N VAL A 343 -11.17 11.74 -29.71
CA VAL A 343 -10.28 12.90 -29.51
C VAL A 343 -10.85 14.13 -30.24
N TYR A 344 -10.90 14.11 -31.58
CA TYR A 344 -11.44 15.21 -32.38
C TYR A 344 -12.00 14.74 -33.73
N PRO A 345 -12.96 15.46 -34.35
CA PRO A 345 -13.47 15.14 -35.68
C PRO A 345 -12.46 15.50 -36.77
N TYR A 346 -12.47 14.78 -37.89
CA TYR A 346 -11.77 15.15 -39.12
C TYR A 346 -12.73 15.29 -40.29
N GLY A 347 -12.31 16.00 -41.33
CA GLY A 347 -13.11 16.30 -42.53
C GLY A 347 -13.23 17.81 -42.78
N MET A 348 -13.66 18.19 -43.98
CA MET A 348 -13.91 19.60 -44.32
C MET A 348 -15.41 19.90 -44.24
N GLY A 349 -15.81 20.73 -43.27
CA GLY A 349 -17.20 21.13 -43.04
C GLY A 349 -17.92 20.17 -42.10
N LEU A 350 -18.54 19.11 -42.64
CA LEU A 350 -19.17 18.07 -41.83
C LEU A 350 -18.13 17.01 -41.41
N PRO A 351 -18.17 16.48 -40.17
CA PRO A 351 -17.27 15.42 -39.76
C PRO A 351 -17.39 14.18 -40.66
N GLU A 352 -16.30 13.79 -41.32
CA GLU A 352 -16.18 12.53 -42.06
C GLU A 352 -15.92 11.34 -41.14
N GLY A 353 -15.48 11.62 -39.91
CA GLY A 353 -15.14 10.66 -38.88
C GLY A 353 -14.46 11.35 -37.70
N TYR A 354 -13.90 10.54 -36.81
CA TYR A 354 -13.19 10.99 -35.62
C TYR A 354 -11.84 10.31 -35.50
N VAL A 355 -10.88 11.01 -34.93
CA VAL A 355 -9.63 10.40 -34.43
C VAL A 355 -9.88 9.88 -33.03
N SER A 356 -9.40 8.67 -32.75
CA SER A 356 -9.41 8.06 -31.42
C SER A 356 -8.06 7.38 -31.14
N THR A 357 -7.86 6.93 -29.92
CA THR A 357 -6.69 6.13 -29.50
C THR A 357 -7.11 5.16 -28.40
N THR A 358 -6.17 4.51 -27.73
CA THR A 358 -6.47 3.60 -26.62
C THR A 358 -7.05 4.34 -25.42
N ALA A 359 -7.94 3.70 -24.65
CA ALA A 359 -8.58 4.31 -23.48
C ALA A 359 -7.56 4.88 -22.46
N ILE A 360 -6.47 4.15 -22.20
CA ILE A 360 -5.38 4.60 -21.29
C ILE A 360 -4.75 5.94 -21.69
N CYS A 361 -4.85 6.32 -22.96
CA CYS A 361 -4.32 7.59 -23.46
C CYS A 361 -5.32 8.74 -23.34
N MET A 362 -6.62 8.45 -23.20
CA MET A 362 -7.71 9.43 -23.20
C MET A 362 -8.40 9.60 -21.86
N ASP A 363 -8.29 8.61 -20.98
CA ASP A 363 -8.95 8.56 -19.69
C ASP A 363 -7.90 8.31 -18.59
N CYS A 364 -7.64 9.33 -17.79
CA CYS A 364 -6.64 9.25 -16.72
C CYS A 364 -6.97 8.17 -15.67
N ARG A 365 -8.25 7.76 -15.55
CA ARG A 365 -8.70 6.75 -14.59
C ARG A 365 -8.20 5.35 -14.92
N GLU A 366 -7.87 5.09 -16.19
CA GLU A 366 -7.25 3.84 -16.63
C GLU A 366 -5.83 3.66 -16.06
N SER A 367 -5.17 4.77 -15.70
CA SER A 367 -3.90 4.77 -14.94
C SER A 367 -4.10 4.83 -13.41
N GLY A 368 -5.35 4.68 -12.96
CA GLY A 368 -5.77 4.81 -11.56
C GLY A 368 -6.30 6.20 -11.21
N GLY A 369 -6.94 6.29 -10.04
CA GLY A 369 -7.38 7.55 -9.45
C GLY A 369 -8.78 8.02 -9.87
N VAL A 370 -9.10 9.25 -9.48
CA VAL A 370 -10.40 9.90 -9.71
C VAL A 370 -10.23 11.32 -10.22
N THR A 371 -11.22 11.84 -10.93
CA THR A 371 -11.23 13.22 -11.46
C THR A 371 -11.59 14.26 -10.38
N GLN A 372 -12.00 13.83 -9.20
CA GLN A 372 -12.27 14.71 -8.08
C GLN A 372 -10.96 15.13 -7.41
N LYS A 373 -10.67 16.43 -7.47
CA LYS A 373 -9.51 17.01 -6.79
C LYS A 373 -9.65 16.84 -5.26
N PRO A 374 -8.61 16.34 -4.55
CA PRO A 374 -8.61 16.24 -3.09
C PRO A 374 -8.61 17.62 -2.41
N ASP A 375 -9.29 17.74 -1.26
CA ASP A 375 -9.44 19.02 -0.54
C ASP A 375 -8.11 19.63 -0.07
N PHE A 376 -7.11 18.80 0.22
CA PHE A 376 -5.78 19.25 0.67
C PHE A 376 -4.84 19.62 -0.48
N TRP A 377 -5.22 19.44 -1.74
CA TRP A 377 -4.36 19.60 -2.93
C TRP A 377 -4.17 21.06 -3.34
#